data_AF-A0A6N8FU97-F1
#
_entry.id   AF-A0A6N8FU97-F1
#
_cell.length_a   1.000
_cell.length_b   1.000
_cell.length_c   1.000
_cell.angle_alpha   90.00
_cell.angle_beta   90.00
_cell.angle_gamma   90.00
#
_symmetry.space_group_name_H-M   'P 1'
#
loop_
_entity.id
_entity.type
_entity.pdbx_description
1 polymer ?
#
loop_
_entity_poly.entity_id
_entity_poly.type
_entity_poly.pdbx_seq_one_letter_code
_entity_poly.pdbx_strand_id
1 'polypeptide(L)'
;MAVDFAQTSASSQSLKQIFHKINAQSCPRYFNFHMHTVHSDGKLQPEELVQQAIAIGLNGLAITDHHTVDGYRVARHYLDVLKLKPHLKHIVPEVWTGVEINANLLNIDVHILGYAFQPEHFSIAPYLQRKTTVGKIYQAENVIAAIHQAGGLAVLAHPARYKRSHQELIPAAVSLGIDGVEAFYAYNNPNPWRPSLKEATEVQILANRHGLFNTCGTDTHGLSLLQRL
;
A
#
# COMPACT_ATOMS: atom_id res chain seq x y z
N MET A 1 -15.61 -24.40 3.37
CA MET A 1 -14.78 -23.33 2.78
C MET A 1 -13.65 -23.02 3.74
N ALA A 2 -12.56 -23.79 3.64
CA ALA A 2 -11.35 -23.63 4.43
C ALA A 2 -10.24 -23.19 3.47
N VAL A 3 -10.46 -22.08 2.78
CA VAL A 3 -9.44 -21.50 1.90
C VAL A 3 -8.56 -20.60 2.75
N ASP A 4 -7.44 -21.18 3.17
CA ASP A 4 -6.15 -20.55 3.44
C ASP A 4 -6.00 -19.35 4.39
N PHE A 5 -6.67 -19.39 5.56
CA PHE A 5 -6.30 -18.53 6.70
C PHE A 5 -4.80 -18.62 7.05
N ALA A 6 -4.19 -19.80 6.87
CA ALA A 6 -2.78 -20.03 7.15
C ALA A 6 -1.85 -19.26 6.19
N GLN A 7 -2.07 -19.31 4.88
CA GLN A 7 -1.24 -18.60 3.90
C GLN A 7 -1.34 -17.08 4.03
N THR A 8 -2.51 -16.53 4.37
CA THR A 8 -2.67 -15.09 4.62
C THR A 8 -1.97 -14.64 5.89
N SER A 9 -2.04 -15.45 6.95
CA SER A 9 -1.26 -15.20 8.16
C SER A 9 0.25 -15.19 7.87
N ALA A 10 0.73 -16.07 7.00
CA ALA A 10 2.12 -16.10 6.57
C ALA A 10 2.51 -14.90 5.67
N SER A 11 1.63 -14.49 4.76
CA SER A 11 1.83 -13.32 3.89
C SER A 11 1.93 -12.04 4.70
N SER A 12 0.97 -11.77 5.58
CA SER A 12 0.99 -10.60 6.46
C SER A 12 2.16 -10.64 7.45
N GLN A 13 2.52 -11.82 7.99
CA GLN A 13 3.69 -11.96 8.87
C GLN A 13 5.01 -11.66 8.16
N SER A 14 5.18 -12.12 6.91
CA SER A 14 6.37 -11.79 6.12
C SER A 14 6.44 -10.29 5.82
N LEU A 15 5.31 -9.66 5.48
CA LEU A 15 5.25 -8.22 5.24
C LEU A 15 5.56 -7.40 6.50
N LYS A 16 5.08 -7.81 7.68
CA LYS A 16 5.45 -7.18 8.97
C LYS A 16 6.97 -7.17 9.19
N GLN A 17 7.65 -8.27 8.90
CA GLN A 17 9.12 -8.34 9.03
C GLN A 17 9.84 -7.36 8.10
N ILE A 18 9.26 -7.09 6.93
CA ILE A 18 9.78 -6.09 5.98
C ILE A 18 9.49 -4.69 6.52
N PHE A 19 8.27 -4.41 6.96
CA PHE A 19 7.88 -3.09 7.50
C PHE A 19 8.70 -2.67 8.72
N HIS A 20 9.17 -3.62 9.55
CA HIS A 20 10.13 -3.31 10.63
C HIS A 20 11.47 -2.74 10.14
N LYS A 21 11.83 -2.96 8.86
CA LYS A 21 13.12 -2.56 8.27
C LYS A 21 13.00 -1.37 7.32
N ILE A 22 11.77 -0.92 7.01
CA ILE A 22 11.54 0.17 6.07
C ILE A 22 12.10 1.48 6.63
N ASN A 23 12.81 2.21 5.76
CA ASN A 23 13.45 3.48 6.04
C ASN A 23 13.40 4.40 4.81
N ALA A 24 13.94 5.61 4.92
CA ALA A 24 13.92 6.63 3.88
C ALA A 24 14.61 6.24 2.57
N GLN A 25 15.44 5.19 2.56
CA GLN A 25 16.16 4.69 1.39
C GLN A 25 15.49 3.47 0.77
N SER A 26 14.43 2.93 1.38
CA SER A 26 13.78 1.70 0.92
C SER A 26 13.04 1.90 -0.41
N CYS A 27 12.29 2.99 -0.54
CA CYS A 27 11.60 3.35 -1.77
C CYS A 27 12.40 4.34 -2.63
N PRO A 28 12.24 4.31 -3.97
CA PRO A 28 11.56 3.29 -4.76
C PRO A 28 12.54 2.23 -5.28
N ARG A 29 13.66 1.98 -4.58
CA ARG A 29 14.80 1.22 -5.12
C ARG A 29 14.87 -0.23 -4.64
N TYR A 30 14.32 -0.53 -3.48
CA TYR A 30 14.26 -1.89 -2.93
C TYR A 30 12.82 -2.36 -2.76
N PHE A 31 11.95 -1.45 -2.31
CA PHE A 31 10.53 -1.70 -2.19
C PHE A 31 9.73 -0.54 -2.78
N ASN A 32 8.45 -0.79 -3.05
CA ASN A 32 7.48 0.27 -3.32
C ASN A 32 6.08 -0.24 -2.99
N PHE A 33 5.40 0.38 -2.01
CA PHE A 33 4.11 -0.09 -1.52
C PHE A 33 2.95 0.83 -1.89
N HIS A 34 3.17 1.88 -2.68
CA HIS A 34 2.09 2.78 -3.10
C HIS A 34 2.31 3.18 -4.56
N MET A 35 1.48 2.64 -5.45
CA MET A 35 1.53 2.91 -6.89
C MET A 35 0.22 2.49 -7.57
N HIS A 36 -0.09 3.18 -8.66
CA HIS A 36 -1.35 3.02 -9.38
C HIS A 36 -1.12 2.57 -10.82
N THR A 37 -2.07 1.80 -11.35
CA THR A 37 -2.11 1.31 -12.72
C THR A 37 -3.33 1.87 -13.45
N VAL A 38 -3.46 1.52 -14.73
CA VAL A 38 -4.68 1.79 -15.53
C VAL A 38 -5.96 1.16 -14.96
N HIS A 39 -5.87 0.32 -13.93
CA HIS A 39 -7.06 -0.27 -13.30
C HIS A 39 -7.77 0.69 -12.34
N SER A 40 -7.13 1.82 -12.02
CA SER A 40 -7.74 2.97 -11.33
C SER A 40 -7.48 4.26 -12.12
N ASP A 41 -6.56 5.11 -11.68
CA ASP A 41 -6.24 6.42 -12.26
C ASP A 41 -4.75 6.59 -12.60
N GLY A 42 -3.97 5.50 -12.49
CA GLY A 42 -2.60 5.44 -13.00
C GLY A 42 -2.52 5.27 -14.52
N LYS A 43 -1.31 5.39 -15.06
CA LYS A 43 -1.04 5.28 -16.51
C LYS A 43 -0.28 4.04 -16.93
N LEU A 44 0.39 3.35 -16.00
CA LEU A 44 1.14 2.13 -16.30
C LEU A 44 0.20 0.92 -16.46
N GLN A 45 0.47 0.10 -17.47
CA GLN A 45 -0.06 -1.27 -17.48
C GLN A 45 0.62 -2.08 -16.35
N PRO A 46 -0.08 -3.01 -15.68
CA PRO A 46 0.52 -3.82 -14.62
C PRO A 46 1.77 -4.59 -15.07
N GLU A 47 1.83 -5.06 -16.31
CA GLU A 47 2.99 -5.75 -16.88
C GLU A 47 4.19 -4.81 -17.06
N GLU A 48 3.95 -3.61 -17.57
CA GLU A 48 4.99 -2.56 -17.71
C GLU A 48 5.52 -2.14 -16.34
N LEU A 49 4.63 -2.04 -15.36
CA LEU A 49 4.97 -1.76 -13.97
C LEU A 49 5.89 -2.86 -13.41
N VAL A 50 5.54 -4.13 -13.59
CA VAL A 50 6.39 -5.25 -13.16
C VAL A 50 7.74 -5.24 -13.88
N GLN A 51 7.76 -4.94 -15.18
CA GLN A 51 9.01 -4.81 -15.94
C GLN A 51 9.92 -3.71 -15.37
N GLN A 52 9.35 -2.54 -15.02
CA GLN A 52 10.10 -1.49 -14.35
C GLN A 52 10.60 -1.93 -12.97
N ALA A 53 9.76 -2.62 -12.18
CA ALA A 53 10.15 -3.13 -10.88
C ALA A 53 11.35 -4.09 -10.96
N ILE A 54 11.34 -5.00 -11.94
CA ILE A 54 12.46 -5.92 -12.22
C ILE A 54 13.70 -5.13 -12.66
N ALA A 55 13.56 -4.16 -13.57
CA ALA A 55 14.67 -3.37 -14.08
C ALA A 55 15.32 -2.48 -13.01
N ILE A 56 14.52 -1.96 -12.06
CA ILE A 56 15.00 -1.21 -10.91
C ILE A 56 15.71 -2.12 -9.89
N GLY A 57 15.33 -3.40 -9.85
CA GLY A 57 15.83 -4.39 -8.90
C GLY A 57 15.04 -4.42 -7.59
N LEU A 58 13.73 -4.16 -7.63
CA LEU A 58 12.88 -4.25 -6.44
C LEU A 58 12.93 -5.66 -5.85
N ASN A 59 13.03 -5.74 -4.53
CA ASN A 59 12.85 -6.95 -3.75
C ASN A 59 11.35 -7.29 -3.60
N GLY A 60 10.49 -6.28 -3.53
CA GLY A 60 9.06 -6.50 -3.51
C GLY A 60 8.22 -5.22 -3.63
N LEU A 61 6.93 -5.40 -3.92
CA LEU A 61 6.01 -4.29 -4.14
C LEU A 61 4.55 -4.62 -3.80
N ALA A 62 3.71 -3.59 -3.72
CA ALA A 62 2.26 -3.70 -3.73
C ALA A 62 1.68 -2.68 -4.71
N ILE A 63 0.80 -3.15 -5.61
CA ILE A 63 -0.03 -2.28 -6.45
C ILE A 63 -1.25 -1.91 -5.63
N THR A 64 -1.56 -0.63 -5.52
CA THR A 64 -2.57 -0.09 -4.60
C THR A 64 -3.62 0.73 -5.33
N ASP A 65 -4.07 0.24 -6.49
CA ASP A 65 -5.14 0.88 -7.25
C ASP A 65 -6.35 1.25 -6.38
N HIS A 66 -6.97 2.40 -6.67
CA HIS A 66 -8.16 2.83 -5.95
C HIS A 66 -9.31 1.82 -6.06
N HIS A 67 -9.75 1.29 -4.91
CA HIS A 67 -10.92 0.44 -4.79
C HIS A 67 -10.93 -0.80 -5.71
N THR A 68 -9.78 -1.33 -6.10
CA THR A 68 -9.67 -2.56 -6.89
C THR A 68 -8.32 -3.25 -6.68
N VAL A 69 -8.27 -4.55 -6.96
CA VAL A 69 -7.03 -5.35 -6.97
C VAL A 69 -6.74 -5.91 -8.36
N ASP A 70 -7.42 -5.43 -9.39
CA ASP A 70 -7.28 -6.00 -10.74
C ASP A 70 -5.87 -5.79 -11.32
N GLY A 71 -5.24 -4.64 -11.07
CA GLY A 71 -3.84 -4.42 -11.42
C GLY A 71 -2.90 -5.42 -10.73
N TYR A 72 -3.14 -5.68 -9.44
CA TYR A 72 -2.44 -6.74 -8.71
C TYR A 72 -2.63 -8.13 -9.34
N ARG A 73 -3.86 -8.50 -9.73
CA ARG A 73 -4.15 -9.82 -10.32
C ARG A 73 -3.38 -10.04 -11.62
N VAL A 74 -3.35 -9.02 -12.50
CA VAL A 74 -2.59 -9.05 -13.75
C VAL A 74 -1.09 -9.17 -13.46
N ALA A 75 -0.55 -8.33 -12.57
CA ALA A 75 0.86 -8.36 -12.19
C ALA A 75 1.30 -9.70 -11.57
N ARG A 76 0.48 -10.29 -10.68
CA ARG A 76 0.72 -11.59 -10.06
C ARG A 76 0.78 -12.69 -11.13
N HIS A 77 -0.19 -12.73 -12.04
CA HIS A 77 -0.21 -13.70 -13.13
C HIS A 77 1.03 -13.55 -14.02
N TYR A 78 1.39 -12.33 -14.40
CA TYR A 78 2.59 -12.06 -15.20
C TYR A 78 3.87 -12.55 -14.50
N LEU A 79 4.02 -12.29 -13.19
CA LEU A 79 5.14 -12.78 -12.39
C LEU A 79 5.17 -14.31 -12.28
N ASP A 80 4.00 -14.97 -12.17
CA ASP A 80 3.93 -16.44 -12.13
C ASP A 80 4.43 -17.07 -13.44
N VAL A 81 4.05 -16.49 -14.58
CA VAL A 81 4.55 -16.91 -15.90
C VAL A 81 6.07 -16.70 -16.01
N LEU A 82 6.60 -15.59 -15.49
CA LEU A 82 8.05 -15.33 -15.48
C LEU A 82 8.80 -16.32 -14.58
N LYS A 83 8.24 -16.71 -13.42
CA LYS A 83 8.84 -17.68 -12.48
C LYS A 83 9.01 -19.08 -13.08
N LEU A 84 8.23 -19.44 -14.09
CA LEU A 84 8.38 -20.71 -14.82
C LEU A 84 9.66 -20.75 -15.68
N LYS A 85 10.31 -19.60 -15.92
CA LYS A 85 11.56 -19.51 -16.67
C LYS A 85 12.75 -19.61 -15.69
N PRO A 86 13.55 -20.69 -15.71
CA PRO A 86 14.57 -20.96 -14.67
C PRO A 86 15.58 -19.82 -14.46
N HIS A 87 15.95 -19.12 -15.53
CA HIS A 87 16.93 -18.02 -15.50
C HIS A 87 16.38 -16.71 -14.89
N LEU A 88 15.05 -16.55 -14.76
CA LEU A 88 14.43 -15.34 -14.21
C LEU A 88 13.94 -15.51 -12.76
N LYS A 89 13.93 -16.74 -12.24
CA LYS A 89 13.35 -17.06 -10.92
C LYS A 89 13.94 -16.24 -9.77
N HIS A 90 15.21 -15.82 -9.87
CA HIS A 90 15.90 -15.06 -8.82
C HIS A 90 15.83 -13.54 -8.98
N ILE A 91 15.18 -13.04 -10.04
CA ILE A 91 15.18 -11.61 -10.41
C ILE A 91 13.77 -11.00 -10.22
N VAL A 92 12.77 -11.83 -9.95
CA VAL A 92 11.38 -11.38 -9.82
C VAL A 92 11.10 -10.86 -8.39
N PRO A 93 10.50 -9.66 -8.24
CA PRO A 93 10.09 -9.15 -6.94
C PRO A 93 8.97 -10.00 -6.34
N GLU A 94 8.86 -9.98 -5.02
CA GLU A 94 7.64 -10.41 -4.34
C GLU A 94 6.51 -9.38 -4.57
N VAL A 95 5.28 -9.85 -4.71
CA VAL A 95 4.12 -8.96 -4.85
C VAL A 95 3.04 -9.32 -3.84
N TRP A 96 2.70 -8.37 -2.97
CA TRP A 96 1.59 -8.50 -2.03
C TRP A 96 0.33 -7.89 -2.62
N THR A 97 -0.84 -8.41 -2.19
CA THR A 97 -2.11 -7.72 -2.43
C THR A 97 -2.04 -6.32 -1.84
N GLY A 98 -2.54 -5.36 -2.60
CA GLY A 98 -2.57 -3.95 -2.23
C GLY A 98 -3.86 -3.31 -2.74
N VAL A 99 -4.38 -2.31 -2.02
CA VAL A 99 -5.50 -1.47 -2.45
C VAL A 99 -5.42 -0.14 -1.71
N GLU A 100 -5.82 0.95 -2.37
CA GLU A 100 -6.06 2.23 -1.70
C GLU A 100 -7.58 2.48 -1.58
N ILE A 101 -8.06 2.69 -0.36
CA ILE A 101 -9.49 2.82 -0.04
C ILE A 101 -9.74 4.21 0.54
N ASN A 102 -10.63 4.97 -0.08
CA ASN A 102 -11.14 6.22 0.50
C ASN A 102 -11.94 5.92 1.79
N ALA A 103 -11.74 6.75 2.81
CA ALA A 103 -12.41 6.64 4.09
C ALA A 103 -12.64 8.01 4.75
N ASN A 104 -13.64 8.09 5.63
CA ASN A 104 -13.81 9.23 6.53
C ASN A 104 -13.02 9.01 7.83
N LEU A 105 -12.17 9.97 8.19
CA LEU A 105 -11.52 10.03 9.49
C LEU A 105 -11.58 11.47 10.01
N LEU A 106 -12.13 11.65 11.22
CA LEU A 106 -12.32 12.96 11.82
C LEU A 106 -13.01 13.99 10.89
N ASN A 107 -14.05 13.55 10.17
CA ASN A 107 -14.84 14.35 9.23
C ASN A 107 -14.06 14.87 8.00
N ILE A 108 -12.93 14.28 7.66
CA ILE A 108 -12.24 14.53 6.39
C ILE A 108 -12.06 13.24 5.59
N ASP A 109 -11.90 13.38 4.28
CA ASP A 109 -11.54 12.28 3.40
C ASP A 109 -10.06 11.96 3.54
N VAL A 110 -9.77 10.71 3.86
CA VAL A 110 -8.43 10.13 3.93
C VAL A 110 -8.37 8.87 3.09
N HIS A 111 -7.17 8.38 2.83
CA HIS A 111 -6.92 7.10 2.20
C HIS A 111 -6.28 6.12 3.17
N ILE A 112 -6.77 4.88 3.14
CA ILE A 112 -6.22 3.75 3.88
C ILE A 112 -5.73 2.74 2.86
N LEU A 113 -4.45 2.39 2.98
CA LEU A 113 -3.82 1.34 2.19
C LEU A 113 -4.06 0.01 2.91
N GLY A 114 -4.58 -0.98 2.18
CA GLY A 114 -4.72 -2.35 2.64
C GLY A 114 -3.66 -3.24 2.01
N TYR A 115 -2.98 -4.08 2.80
CA TYR A 115 -1.92 -4.97 2.30
C TYR A 115 -2.07 -6.41 2.75
N ALA A 116 -1.56 -7.34 1.94
CA ALA A 116 -1.41 -8.77 2.26
C ALA A 116 -2.71 -9.45 2.72
N PHE A 117 -3.87 -8.92 2.34
CA PHE A 117 -5.19 -9.46 2.61
C PHE A 117 -5.63 -10.48 1.54
N GLN A 118 -6.64 -11.28 1.85
CA GLN A 118 -7.33 -12.15 0.90
C GLN A 118 -8.32 -11.33 0.05
N PRO A 119 -8.11 -11.19 -1.26
CA PRO A 119 -8.94 -10.33 -2.10
C PRO A 119 -10.36 -10.88 -2.30
N GLU A 120 -10.55 -12.19 -2.11
CA GLU A 120 -11.84 -12.86 -2.22
C GLU A 120 -12.61 -12.92 -0.88
N HIS A 121 -12.05 -12.38 0.20
CA HIS A 121 -12.74 -12.40 1.49
C HIS A 121 -13.94 -11.45 1.49
N PHE A 122 -15.08 -11.91 1.99
CA PHE A 122 -16.34 -11.17 1.90
C PHE A 122 -16.31 -9.81 2.62
N SER A 123 -15.49 -9.65 3.67
CA SER A 123 -15.37 -8.40 4.42
C SER A 123 -14.82 -7.25 3.59
N ILE A 124 -13.89 -7.53 2.66
CA ILE A 124 -13.24 -6.49 1.84
C ILE A 124 -14.00 -6.23 0.53
N ALA A 125 -14.87 -7.14 0.12
CA ALA A 125 -15.64 -7.05 -1.12
C ALA A 125 -16.38 -5.71 -1.34
N PRO A 126 -17.00 -5.06 -0.32
CA PRO A 126 -17.65 -3.75 -0.51
C PRO A 126 -16.70 -2.66 -0.98
N TYR A 127 -15.40 -2.78 -0.67
CA TYR A 127 -14.37 -1.78 -0.97
C TYR A 127 -13.65 -2.02 -2.29
N LEU A 128 -13.83 -3.20 -2.91
CA LEU A 128 -13.21 -3.62 -4.17
C LEU A 128 -14.15 -3.47 -5.37
N GLN A 129 -14.85 -2.33 -5.45
CA GLN A 129 -15.91 -2.08 -6.45
C GLN A 129 -15.57 -0.95 -7.43
N ARG A 130 -14.32 -0.48 -7.46
CA ARG A 130 -13.84 0.70 -8.23
C ARG A 130 -14.61 1.99 -7.92
N LYS A 131 -15.26 2.06 -6.75
CA LYS A 131 -16.09 3.17 -6.32
C LYS A 131 -15.92 3.38 -4.84
N THR A 132 -15.94 4.64 -4.45
CA THR A 132 -15.98 5.04 -3.05
C THR A 132 -17.25 4.54 -2.39
N THR A 133 -17.11 3.98 -1.19
CA THR A 133 -18.24 3.54 -0.38
C THR A 133 -18.89 4.74 0.32
N VAL A 134 -20.08 4.56 0.92
CA VAL A 134 -20.82 5.65 1.56
C VAL A 134 -21.30 5.27 2.96
N GLY A 135 -21.70 6.28 3.74
CA GLY A 135 -22.30 6.10 5.05
C GLY A 135 -21.37 5.39 6.04
N LYS A 136 -21.88 4.36 6.72
CA LYS A 136 -21.10 3.59 7.72
C LYS A 136 -19.91 2.87 7.09
N ILE A 137 -20.08 2.28 5.91
CA ILE A 137 -19.02 1.54 5.21
C ILE A 137 -17.83 2.46 4.92
N TYR A 138 -18.09 3.74 4.64
CA TYR A 138 -17.06 4.75 4.38
C TYR A 138 -16.23 5.15 5.60
N GLN A 139 -16.66 4.83 6.82
CA GLN A 139 -15.90 5.23 8.01
C GLN A 139 -14.58 4.45 8.11
N ALA A 140 -13.50 5.14 8.48
CA ALA A 140 -12.17 4.54 8.63
C ALA A 140 -12.17 3.31 9.53
N GLU A 141 -12.96 3.32 10.61
CA GLU A 141 -13.10 2.17 11.51
C GLU A 141 -13.53 0.88 10.77
N ASN A 142 -14.46 1.02 9.82
CA ASN A 142 -15.04 -0.11 9.09
C ASN A 142 -14.11 -0.56 7.97
N VAL A 143 -13.40 0.38 7.33
CA VAL A 143 -12.34 0.07 6.36
C VAL A 143 -11.20 -0.72 7.01
N ILE A 144 -10.70 -0.26 8.17
CA ILE A 144 -9.63 -0.93 8.93
C ILE A 144 -10.09 -2.33 9.33
N ALA A 145 -11.27 -2.45 9.94
CA ALA A 145 -11.82 -3.73 10.37
C ALA A 145 -11.99 -4.71 9.19
N ALA A 146 -12.44 -4.23 8.03
CA ALA A 146 -12.61 -5.07 6.84
C ALA A 146 -11.28 -5.62 6.31
N ILE A 147 -10.23 -4.81 6.30
CA ILE A 147 -8.86 -5.22 5.92
C ILE A 147 -8.34 -6.28 6.88
N HIS A 148 -8.49 -6.07 8.19
CA HIS A 148 -8.06 -7.03 9.22
C HIS A 148 -8.83 -8.35 9.16
N GLN A 149 -10.15 -8.31 8.94
CA GLN A 149 -10.98 -9.50 8.78
C GLN A 149 -10.56 -10.31 7.54
N ALA A 150 -10.09 -9.63 6.48
CA ALA A 150 -9.50 -10.27 5.32
C ALA A 150 -8.04 -10.73 5.55
N GLY A 151 -7.51 -10.61 6.77
CA GLY A 151 -6.19 -11.05 7.19
C GLY A 151 -5.04 -10.10 6.82
N GLY A 152 -5.35 -8.88 6.38
CA GLY A 152 -4.36 -7.89 5.94
C GLY A 152 -3.91 -6.90 7.01
N LEU A 153 -3.18 -5.89 6.55
CA LEU A 153 -2.69 -4.75 7.33
C LEU A 153 -3.25 -3.45 6.77
N ALA A 154 -3.70 -2.57 7.65
CA ALA A 154 -4.24 -1.26 7.33
C ALA A 154 -3.23 -0.16 7.66
N VAL A 155 -2.96 0.72 6.69
CA VAL A 155 -1.96 1.78 6.81
C VAL A 155 -2.54 3.12 6.36
N LEU A 156 -2.36 4.17 7.17
CA LEU A 156 -2.80 5.51 6.78
C LEU A 156 -1.87 6.08 5.69
N ALA A 157 -2.42 6.34 4.51
CA ALA A 157 -1.66 6.86 3.37
C ALA A 157 -1.32 8.34 3.56
N HIS A 158 -0.10 8.72 3.17
CA HIS A 158 0.42 10.09 3.07
C HIS A 158 -0.19 11.08 4.09
N PRO A 159 -0.06 10.84 5.41
CA PRO A 159 -0.82 11.55 6.44
C PRO A 159 -0.56 13.06 6.49
N ALA A 160 0.58 13.54 5.99
CA ALA A 160 0.90 14.97 5.93
C ALA A 160 0.39 15.68 4.65
N ARG A 161 -0.38 14.98 3.78
CA ARG A 161 -0.97 15.55 2.55
C ARG A 161 -2.31 16.25 2.83
N TYR A 162 -3.01 15.84 3.88
CA TYR A 162 -4.37 16.30 4.18
C TYR A 162 -4.39 17.71 4.78
N LYS A 163 -5.56 18.36 4.71
CA LYS A 163 -5.79 19.67 5.35
C LYS A 163 -5.70 19.61 6.88
N ARG A 164 -6.04 18.46 7.46
CA ARG A 164 -5.94 18.21 8.90
C ARG A 164 -4.55 17.73 9.24
N SER A 165 -4.03 18.14 10.39
CA SER A 165 -2.66 17.80 10.80
C SER A 165 -2.50 16.29 11.00
N HIS A 166 -1.37 15.75 10.54
CA HIS A 166 -0.97 14.37 10.81
C HIS A 166 -0.82 14.10 12.33
N GLN A 167 -0.58 15.14 13.14
CA GLN A 167 -0.56 15.06 14.61
C GLN A 167 -1.94 14.74 15.21
N GLU A 168 -3.03 15.01 14.50
CA GLU A 168 -4.38 14.64 14.91
C GLU A 168 -4.84 13.34 14.23
N LEU A 169 -4.54 13.19 12.94
CA LEU A 169 -4.99 12.04 12.15
C LEU A 169 -4.35 10.73 12.62
N ILE A 170 -3.06 10.72 12.91
CA ILE A 170 -2.36 9.50 13.32
C ILE A 170 -2.91 8.98 14.66
N PRO A 171 -3.01 9.76 15.74
CA PRO A 171 -3.64 9.28 16.98
C PRO A 171 -5.10 8.84 16.82
N ALA A 172 -5.87 9.52 15.97
CA ALA A 172 -7.23 9.08 15.68
C ALA A 172 -7.27 7.73 14.97
N ALA A 173 -6.42 7.51 13.96
CA ALA A 173 -6.30 6.21 13.30
C ALA A 173 -5.80 5.12 14.26
N VAL A 174 -4.89 5.43 15.18
CA VAL A 174 -4.44 4.53 16.26
C VAL A 174 -5.62 4.07 17.12
N SER A 175 -6.53 4.98 17.49
CA SER A 175 -7.71 4.63 18.29
C SER A 175 -8.67 3.67 17.59
N LEU A 176 -8.58 3.57 16.25
CA LEU A 176 -9.35 2.66 15.41
C LEU A 176 -8.59 1.37 15.06
N GLY A 177 -7.36 1.21 15.53
CA GLY A 177 -6.56 0.00 15.33
C GLY A 177 -5.71 -0.02 14.06
N ILE A 178 -5.38 1.13 13.45
CA ILE A 178 -4.46 1.17 12.29
C ILE A 178 -3.11 0.47 12.60
N ASP A 179 -2.52 -0.26 11.65
CA ASP A 179 -1.25 -0.96 11.85
C ASP A 179 -0.03 -0.07 11.56
N GLY A 180 -0.18 0.89 10.65
CA GLY A 180 0.95 1.65 10.14
C GLY A 180 0.60 3.01 9.55
N VAL A 181 1.65 3.74 9.18
CA VAL A 181 1.56 5.01 8.44
C VAL A 181 2.56 5.03 7.30
N GLU A 182 2.20 5.68 6.20
CA GLU A 182 3.14 5.96 5.12
C GLU A 182 4.04 7.14 5.51
N ALA A 183 5.13 6.82 6.21
CA ALA A 183 6.08 7.81 6.69
C ALA A 183 6.94 8.36 5.54
N PHE A 184 7.40 7.50 4.63
CA PHE A 184 8.32 7.91 3.56
C PHE A 184 7.55 8.17 2.27
N TYR A 185 7.11 9.41 2.15
CA TYR A 185 6.34 9.93 1.02
C TYR A 185 6.97 11.24 0.50
N ALA A 186 6.77 11.53 -0.78
CA ALA A 186 7.42 12.65 -1.47
C ALA A 186 6.48 13.87 -1.63
N TYR A 187 6.13 14.54 -0.54
CA TYR A 187 5.16 15.66 -0.50
C TYR A 187 5.48 16.83 -1.44
N ASN A 188 6.76 17.11 -1.70
CA ASN A 188 7.20 18.18 -2.62
C ASN A 188 7.43 17.73 -4.07
N ASN A 189 7.02 16.51 -4.42
CA ASN A 189 7.15 15.90 -5.74
C ASN A 189 8.53 16.11 -6.44
N PRO A 190 9.62 15.62 -5.85
CA PRO A 190 10.94 15.70 -6.43
C PRO A 190 11.11 14.68 -7.57
N ASN A 191 11.95 15.03 -8.55
CA ASN A 191 12.36 14.14 -9.63
C ASN A 191 13.90 14.12 -9.69
N PRO A 192 14.57 13.00 -9.35
CA PRO A 192 14.00 11.70 -8.99
C PRO A 192 13.28 11.71 -7.63
N TRP A 193 12.39 10.73 -7.42
CA TRP A 193 11.67 10.55 -6.16
C TRP A 193 12.62 10.42 -4.97
N ARG A 194 12.29 11.13 -3.90
CA ARG A 194 12.90 11.02 -2.57
C ARG A 194 11.85 11.46 -1.54
N PRO A 195 11.83 10.88 -0.32
CA PRO A 195 10.87 11.28 0.68
C PRO A 195 11.16 12.72 1.15
N SER A 196 10.12 13.46 1.49
CA SER A 196 10.30 14.79 2.10
C SER A 196 10.73 14.60 3.56
N LEU A 197 12.02 14.84 3.84
CA LEU A 197 12.66 14.43 5.10
C LEU A 197 12.02 15.04 6.35
N LYS A 198 11.50 16.27 6.26
CA LYS A 198 10.86 16.94 7.39
C LYS A 198 9.59 16.20 7.80
N GLU A 199 8.63 16.07 6.87
CA GLU A 199 7.36 15.38 7.12
C GLU A 199 7.59 13.91 7.45
N ALA A 200 8.53 13.24 6.77
CA ALA A 200 8.86 11.85 7.05
C ALA A 200 9.38 11.65 8.49
N THR A 201 10.22 12.58 8.98
CA THR A 201 10.74 12.53 10.35
C THR A 201 9.60 12.75 11.37
N GLU A 202 8.74 13.74 11.13
CA GLU A 202 7.60 14.06 12.01
C GLU A 202 6.62 12.87 12.09
N VAL A 203 6.27 12.27 10.95
CA VAL A 203 5.38 11.11 10.88
C VAL A 203 6.02 9.88 11.53
N GLN A 204 7.32 9.63 11.29
CA GLN A 204 8.03 8.50 11.89
C GLN A 204 8.10 8.61 13.42
N ILE A 205 8.33 9.81 13.97
CA ILE A 205 8.33 10.02 15.43
C ILE A 205 6.98 9.64 16.04
N LEU A 206 5.88 10.04 15.40
CA LEU A 206 4.53 9.69 15.85
C LEU A 206 4.26 8.19 15.69
N ALA A 207 4.65 7.59 14.56
CA ALA A 207 4.52 6.16 14.32
C ALA A 207 5.20 5.35 15.44
N ASN A 208 6.45 5.68 15.73
CA ASN A 208 7.24 5.00 16.75
C ASN A 208 6.63 5.18 18.15
N ARG A 209 6.11 6.38 18.48
CA ARG A 209 5.43 6.63 19.77
C ARG A 209 4.20 5.75 19.97
N HIS A 210 3.49 5.42 18.90
CA HIS A 210 2.28 4.60 18.93
C HIS A 210 2.53 3.13 18.57
N GLY A 211 3.78 2.71 18.35
CA GLY A 211 4.11 1.33 17.97
C GLY A 211 3.64 0.94 16.56
N LEU A 212 3.44 1.92 15.67
CA LEU A 212 3.00 1.69 14.29
C LEU A 212 4.15 1.32 13.37
N PHE A 213 3.84 0.56 12.32
CA PHE A 213 4.76 0.34 11.21
C PHE A 213 4.96 1.60 10.37
N ASN A 214 6.17 1.76 9.84
CA ASN A 214 6.47 2.74 8.80
C ASN A 214 6.41 2.05 7.44
N THR A 215 5.70 2.64 6.48
CA THR A 215 5.75 2.22 5.07
C THR A 215 6.32 3.32 4.18
N CYS A 216 6.54 2.98 2.91
CA CYS A 216 7.00 3.90 1.90
C CYS A 216 6.31 3.60 0.56
N GLY A 217 6.18 4.62 -0.27
CA GLY A 217 5.54 4.44 -1.55
C GLY A 217 5.68 5.66 -2.46
N THR A 218 5.67 5.41 -3.75
CA THR A 218 5.83 6.49 -4.73
C THR A 218 4.59 7.31 -4.93
N ASP A 219 3.43 6.68 -4.78
CA ASP A 219 2.13 7.23 -5.17
C ASP A 219 2.19 7.75 -6.62
N THR A 220 2.72 6.90 -7.50
CA THR A 220 2.86 7.22 -8.92
C THR A 220 1.57 6.89 -9.65
N HIS A 221 1.06 7.86 -10.39
CA HIS A 221 0.02 7.69 -11.40
C HIS A 221 0.60 7.84 -12.81
N GLY A 222 1.91 8.06 -12.92
CA GLY A 222 2.60 8.33 -14.17
C GLY A 222 3.07 7.07 -14.90
N LEU A 223 4.04 7.27 -15.79
CA LEU A 223 4.70 6.20 -16.55
C LEU A 223 6.01 5.73 -15.91
N SER A 224 6.34 6.19 -14.69
CA SER A 224 7.59 5.87 -14.02
C SER A 224 7.39 5.54 -12.55
N LEU A 225 7.91 4.39 -12.13
CA LEU A 225 8.04 4.01 -10.71
C LEU A 225 9.06 4.84 -9.92
N LEU A 226 9.74 5.81 -10.55
CA LEU A 226 10.76 6.65 -9.90
C LEU A 226 10.31 8.08 -9.65
N GLN A 227 9.01 8.37 -9.82
CA GLN A 227 8.42 9.70 -9.67
C GLN A 227 7.07 9.59 -8.96
N ARG A 228 6.69 10.65 -8.26
CA ARG A 228 5.32 10.84 -7.78
C ARG A 228 4.61 11.68 -8.84
N LEU A 229 3.48 11.24 -9.36
CA LEU A 229 2.74 11.96 -10.39
C LEU A 229 1.26 11.85 -10.08
#